data_AF-A0A1I7I9G0-F1
#
_entry.id   AF-A0A1I7I9G0-F1
#
_cell.length_a   1.000
_cell.length_b   1.000
_cell.length_c   1.000
_cell.angle_alpha   90.00
_cell.angle_beta   90.00
_cell.angle_gamma   90.00
#
_symmetry.space_group_name_H-M   'P 1'
#
loop_
_entity.id
_entity.type
_entity.pdbx_description
1 polymer ?
#
loop_
_entity_poly.entity_id
_entity_poly.type
_entity_poly.pdbx_seq_one_letter_code
_entity_poly.pdbx_strand_id
1 'polypeptide(L)'
;MQENYELVQRGFRILVGPLSNFVGNVMKSRYGGKWWTYVKEDVTFPEQKPATGSFEELTASLDVADCFRIIDINWKDAFRSYLDFNCRSWAKELQTTRNEVSHIGQSDIDQHKAERALDTMALLCNYIDSKATAEIRKVYKEARSRAGDAPTVTFTGVAQPDTSSARGELKKGSLLHKVDTDAVRRTQLTRKVTYGGKTEVYPVYQVRLDQLYYNDQNDRIATWISRYEAENGEGTLSSLDTNGFNDIIESFIVDSNPDANSRTQKNIELVGQREPGVTLADGRIVDGNRRFTCLRRIQEGTSEPLYFETVIMDVDIHEDKKQIKLLEIAIQHGEEKKVDYNLIDYAIGTYRDTEVTGLLTVEEYAHSANESVAEVRKRISIAKMVSEFLEYIRLPEQYYVAREYQVYSLFQEMMAPLKQLDGGDKEQLKTIVFNNTMMKAVPDQRKFIRDIKGLVKNDSYRSYFDDQKILADELREEYSQVEVRSKFDVDKFAEDNKTIAEEMQQSMENALQSTRAKVLKAKPAENITKSVSLLKDIDTKIFSKLQRKDKAEILDGLDELSQIVEDIRSQIDEL
;
A
#
# COMPACT_ATOMS: atom_id res chain seq x y z
N MET A 1 -41.71 -10.95 24.26
CA MET A 1 -42.73 -11.42 23.30
C MET A 1 -41.97 -11.85 22.06
N GLN A 2 -42.30 -12.98 21.42
CA GLN A 2 -41.56 -13.53 20.27
C GLN A 2 -42.09 -12.94 18.95
N GLU A 3 -41.99 -11.63 18.80
CA GLU A 3 -42.70 -10.89 17.76
C GLU A 3 -42.07 -11.07 16.38
N ASN A 4 -40.75 -11.00 16.28
CA ASN A 4 -40.03 -11.19 15.01
C ASN A 4 -40.03 -12.67 14.58
N TYR A 5 -39.92 -13.55 15.56
CA TYR A 5 -40.14 -14.98 15.38
C TYR A 5 -41.49 -15.28 14.74
N GLU A 6 -42.58 -14.70 15.25
CA GLU A 6 -43.92 -14.91 14.70
C GLU A 6 -44.06 -14.40 13.26
N LEU A 7 -43.42 -13.28 12.91
CA LEU A 7 -43.41 -12.73 11.56
C LEU A 7 -42.66 -13.63 10.58
N VAL A 8 -41.45 -14.09 10.94
CA VAL A 8 -40.66 -15.03 10.12
C VAL A 8 -41.41 -16.35 9.95
N GLN A 9 -42.03 -16.87 11.01
CA GLN A 9 -42.89 -18.06 10.94
C GLN A 9 -44.10 -17.84 10.01
N ARG A 10 -44.71 -16.65 10.04
CA ARG A 10 -45.80 -16.30 9.12
C ARG A 10 -45.30 -16.25 7.67
N GLY A 11 -44.10 -15.74 7.42
CA GLY A 11 -43.44 -15.80 6.11
C GLY A 11 -43.27 -17.23 5.59
N PHE A 12 -42.73 -18.13 6.43
CA PHE A 12 -42.59 -19.55 6.07
C PHE A 12 -43.93 -20.24 5.80
N ARG A 13 -44.98 -19.94 6.58
CA ARG A 13 -46.34 -20.46 6.34
C ARG A 13 -46.92 -20.01 5.00
N ILE A 14 -46.61 -18.78 4.55
CA ILE A 14 -47.04 -18.29 3.23
C ILE A 14 -46.23 -18.97 2.12
N LEU A 15 -44.92 -19.18 2.33
CA LEU A 15 -44.01 -19.75 1.33
C LEU A 15 -44.24 -21.24 1.06
N VAL A 16 -44.53 -22.03 2.10
CA VAL A 16 -44.50 -23.51 2.00
C VAL A 16 -45.44 -24.08 0.94
N GLY A 17 -46.67 -23.55 0.83
CA GLY A 17 -47.67 -24.06 -0.13
C GLY A 17 -47.25 -23.87 -1.60
N PRO A 18 -46.93 -22.64 -2.05
CA PRO A 18 -46.39 -22.40 -3.38
C PRO A 18 -45.11 -23.19 -3.65
N LEU A 19 -44.20 -23.23 -2.68
CA LEU A 19 -42.91 -23.89 -2.81
C LEU A 19 -43.04 -25.41 -2.96
N SER A 20 -43.89 -26.07 -2.16
CA SER A 20 -44.08 -27.52 -2.23
C SER A 20 -44.76 -27.96 -3.53
N ASN A 21 -45.72 -27.18 -4.02
CA ASN A 21 -46.36 -27.42 -5.31
C ASN A 21 -45.38 -27.23 -6.47
N PHE A 22 -44.54 -26.19 -6.42
CA PHE A 22 -43.48 -25.98 -7.42
C PHE A 22 -42.48 -27.13 -7.44
N VAL A 23 -41.95 -27.52 -6.27
CA VAL A 23 -41.03 -28.66 -6.11
C VAL A 23 -41.67 -29.93 -6.67
N GLY A 24 -42.92 -30.22 -6.30
CA GLY A 24 -43.66 -31.38 -6.82
C GLY A 24 -43.78 -31.38 -8.34
N ASN A 25 -44.12 -30.24 -8.94
CA ASN A 25 -44.26 -30.12 -10.40
C ASN A 25 -42.92 -30.31 -11.13
N VAL A 26 -41.84 -29.70 -10.63
CA VAL A 26 -40.50 -29.84 -11.21
C VAL A 26 -40.03 -31.30 -11.12
N MET A 27 -40.18 -31.94 -9.96
CA MET A 27 -39.78 -33.34 -9.77
C MET A 27 -40.64 -34.29 -10.62
N LYS A 28 -41.95 -34.05 -10.70
CA LYS A 28 -42.87 -34.84 -11.55
C LYS A 28 -42.55 -34.71 -13.03
N SER A 29 -42.23 -33.50 -13.49
CA SER A 29 -41.80 -33.24 -14.86
C SER A 29 -40.49 -33.98 -15.18
N ARG A 30 -39.52 -33.95 -14.25
CA ARG A 30 -38.19 -34.55 -14.45
C ARG A 30 -38.16 -36.07 -14.36
N TYR A 31 -38.91 -36.66 -13.44
CA TYR A 31 -38.80 -38.07 -13.05
C TYR A 31 -40.07 -38.90 -13.34
N GLY A 32 -41.10 -38.29 -13.94
CA GLY A 32 -42.31 -38.98 -14.38
C GLY A 32 -43.01 -39.73 -13.25
N GLY A 33 -43.49 -40.95 -13.52
CA GLY A 33 -44.24 -41.75 -12.54
C GLY A 33 -43.48 -42.14 -11.26
N LYS A 34 -42.15 -41.97 -11.23
CA LYS A 34 -41.30 -42.29 -10.06
C LYS A 34 -40.92 -41.07 -9.22
N TRP A 35 -41.41 -39.88 -9.57
CA TRP A 35 -41.00 -38.63 -8.93
C TRP A 35 -41.11 -38.62 -7.40
N TRP A 36 -42.16 -39.25 -6.87
CA TRP A 36 -42.38 -39.30 -5.43
C TRP A 36 -41.37 -40.19 -4.70
N THR A 37 -40.88 -41.25 -5.36
CA THR A 37 -39.81 -42.09 -4.80
C THR A 37 -38.54 -41.27 -4.59
N TYR A 38 -38.13 -40.48 -5.59
CA TYR A 38 -36.96 -39.60 -5.47
C TYR A 38 -37.15 -38.50 -4.42
N VAL A 39 -38.33 -37.86 -4.40
CA VAL A 39 -38.65 -36.88 -3.35
C VAL A 39 -38.53 -37.51 -1.95
N LYS A 40 -39.01 -38.74 -1.75
CA LYS A 40 -38.88 -39.44 -0.46
C LYS A 40 -37.44 -39.78 -0.10
N GLU A 41 -36.56 -40.06 -1.05
CA GLU A 41 -35.14 -40.30 -0.78
C GLU A 41 -34.40 -39.02 -0.35
N ASP A 42 -34.88 -37.86 -0.81
CA ASP A 42 -34.21 -36.57 -0.61
C ASP A 42 -34.68 -35.79 0.63
N VAL A 43 -35.77 -36.19 1.29
CA VAL A 43 -36.25 -35.55 2.53
C VAL A 43 -35.52 -36.06 3.77
N THR A 44 -35.63 -35.33 4.88
CA THR A 44 -34.91 -35.67 6.13
C THR A 44 -35.53 -36.89 6.84
N PHE A 45 -36.85 -37.04 6.78
CA PHE A 45 -37.61 -38.12 7.44
C PHE A 45 -38.55 -38.82 6.44
N PRO A 46 -38.03 -39.71 5.57
CA PRO A 46 -38.81 -40.39 4.53
C PRO A 46 -39.99 -41.22 5.06
N GLU A 47 -39.85 -41.77 6.26
CA GLU A 47 -40.84 -42.58 6.95
C GLU A 47 -42.09 -41.81 7.37
N GLN A 48 -41.98 -40.48 7.52
CA GLN A 48 -43.09 -39.59 7.88
C GLN A 48 -43.90 -39.14 6.65
N LYS A 49 -43.48 -39.53 5.44
CA LYS A 49 -44.14 -39.13 4.18
C LYS A 49 -45.04 -40.24 3.64
N PRO A 50 -46.26 -39.92 3.13
CA PRO A 50 -47.17 -40.91 2.55
C PRO A 50 -46.48 -41.79 1.52
N ALA A 51 -46.78 -43.09 1.48
CA ALA A 51 -46.21 -43.99 0.48
C ALA A 51 -46.79 -43.74 -0.93
N THR A 52 -48.08 -43.39 -1.00
CA THR A 52 -48.84 -43.13 -2.20
C THR A 52 -49.93 -42.08 -1.91
N GLY A 53 -50.39 -41.37 -2.93
CA GLY A 53 -51.47 -40.39 -2.82
C GLY A 53 -51.66 -39.62 -4.13
N SER A 54 -52.68 -38.78 -4.17
CA SER A 54 -52.83 -37.75 -5.20
C SER A 54 -51.67 -36.74 -5.13
N PHE A 55 -51.42 -36.02 -6.22
CA PHE A 55 -50.35 -35.00 -6.25
C PHE A 55 -50.49 -34.00 -5.10
N GLU A 56 -51.71 -33.54 -4.82
CA GLU A 56 -52.03 -32.58 -3.77
C GLU A 56 -51.77 -33.14 -2.37
N GLU A 57 -52.16 -34.40 -2.10
CA GLU A 57 -51.88 -35.05 -0.82
C GLU A 57 -50.37 -35.22 -0.59
N LEU A 58 -49.62 -35.52 -1.64
CA LEU A 58 -48.18 -35.73 -1.56
C LEU A 58 -47.42 -34.40 -1.36
N THR A 59 -47.68 -33.37 -2.16
CA THR A 59 -47.03 -32.06 -2.00
C THR A 59 -47.42 -31.35 -0.70
N ALA A 60 -48.64 -31.54 -0.21
CA ALA A 60 -49.07 -31.02 1.10
C ALA A 60 -48.33 -31.64 2.29
N SER A 61 -47.71 -32.82 2.12
CA SER A 61 -46.93 -33.48 3.18
C SER A 61 -45.48 -32.96 3.32
N LEU A 62 -45.03 -32.12 2.38
CA LEU A 62 -43.70 -31.51 2.41
C LEU A 62 -43.71 -30.25 3.29
N ASP A 63 -42.77 -30.17 4.23
CA ASP A 63 -42.52 -28.93 4.94
C ASP A 63 -41.54 -28.03 4.17
N VAL A 64 -41.31 -26.82 4.67
CA VAL A 64 -40.44 -25.86 3.98
C VAL A 64 -38.96 -26.31 3.94
N ALA A 65 -38.50 -27.08 4.93
CA ALA A 65 -37.13 -27.60 4.96
C ALA A 65 -36.95 -28.75 3.98
N ASP A 66 -37.94 -29.63 3.87
CA ASP A 66 -37.99 -30.68 2.84
C ASP A 66 -37.85 -30.03 1.44
N CYS A 67 -38.60 -28.95 1.19
CA CYS A 67 -38.55 -28.23 -0.08
C CYS A 67 -37.17 -27.64 -0.39
N PHE A 68 -36.55 -26.93 0.56
CA PHE A 68 -35.21 -26.36 0.36
C PHE A 68 -34.15 -27.44 0.13
N ARG A 69 -34.24 -28.54 0.88
CA ARG A 69 -33.34 -29.68 0.74
C ARG A 69 -33.46 -30.34 -0.64
N ILE A 70 -34.67 -30.59 -1.12
CA ILE A 70 -34.90 -31.16 -2.46
C ILE A 70 -34.34 -30.24 -3.55
N ILE A 71 -34.55 -28.91 -3.43
CA ILE A 71 -34.00 -27.91 -4.36
C ILE A 71 -32.47 -27.96 -4.37
N ASP A 72 -31.82 -28.04 -3.21
CA ASP A 72 -30.35 -28.06 -3.15
C ASP A 72 -29.75 -29.37 -3.70
N ILE A 73 -30.32 -30.52 -3.33
CA ILE A 73 -29.85 -31.84 -3.78
C ILE A 73 -30.02 -31.98 -5.29
N ASN A 74 -31.20 -31.64 -5.82
CA ASN A 74 -31.53 -31.79 -7.24
C ASN A 74 -31.24 -30.53 -8.07
N TRP A 75 -30.39 -29.62 -7.58
CA TRP A 75 -30.18 -28.33 -8.23
C TRP A 75 -29.78 -28.46 -9.69
N LYS A 76 -28.73 -29.25 -9.96
CA LYS A 76 -28.19 -29.45 -11.31
C LYS A 76 -29.15 -30.24 -12.21
N ASP A 77 -29.83 -31.22 -11.63
CA ASP A 77 -30.55 -32.25 -12.40
C ASP A 77 -32.02 -31.91 -12.66
N ALA A 78 -32.63 -31.04 -11.85
CA ALA A 78 -34.05 -30.70 -11.95
C ALA A 78 -34.36 -29.19 -11.88
N PHE A 79 -33.65 -28.40 -11.05
CA PHE A 79 -34.09 -27.02 -10.73
C PHE A 79 -33.37 -25.90 -11.51
N ARG A 80 -32.15 -26.13 -11.99
CA ARG A 80 -31.32 -25.10 -12.69
C ARG A 80 -32.00 -24.50 -13.93
N SER A 81 -32.92 -25.21 -14.58
CA SER A 81 -33.64 -24.71 -15.76
C SER A 81 -34.88 -23.87 -15.42
N TYR A 82 -35.34 -23.89 -14.17
CA TYR A 82 -36.55 -23.19 -13.73
C TYR A 82 -36.26 -22.02 -12.80
N LEU A 83 -35.13 -22.05 -12.10
CA LEU A 83 -34.73 -21.04 -11.12
C LEU A 83 -33.36 -20.45 -11.48
N ASP A 84 -33.20 -19.14 -11.26
CA ASP A 84 -31.91 -18.47 -11.42
C ASP A 84 -30.88 -19.00 -10.40
N PHE A 85 -29.58 -18.87 -10.72
CA PHE A 85 -28.47 -19.33 -9.88
C PHE A 85 -28.58 -18.86 -8.42
N ASN A 86 -29.06 -17.63 -8.20
CA ASN A 86 -29.23 -17.04 -6.87
C ASN A 86 -30.28 -17.77 -6.00
N CYS A 87 -31.28 -18.41 -6.61
CA CYS A 87 -32.34 -19.10 -5.86
C CYS A 87 -31.82 -20.27 -5.02
N ARG A 88 -30.75 -20.94 -5.47
CA ARG A 88 -30.09 -22.00 -4.68
C ARG A 88 -29.46 -21.44 -3.42
N SER A 89 -28.79 -20.29 -3.54
CA SER A 89 -28.16 -19.61 -2.40
C SER A 89 -29.21 -19.15 -1.40
N TRP A 90 -30.32 -18.57 -1.88
CA TRP A 90 -31.46 -18.20 -1.02
C TRP A 90 -32.10 -19.40 -0.32
N ALA A 91 -32.26 -20.53 -1.01
CA ALA A 91 -32.78 -21.76 -0.38
C ALA A 91 -31.87 -22.27 0.75
N LYS A 92 -30.55 -22.19 0.58
CA LYS A 92 -29.57 -22.55 1.64
C LYS A 92 -29.59 -21.58 2.83
N GLU A 93 -29.67 -20.28 2.54
CA GLU A 93 -29.82 -19.25 3.57
C GLU A 93 -31.10 -19.49 4.39
N LEU A 94 -32.23 -19.69 3.72
CA LEU A 94 -33.52 -19.95 4.37
C LEU A 94 -33.55 -21.29 5.12
N GLN A 95 -32.85 -22.31 4.64
CA GLN A 95 -32.66 -23.56 5.39
C GLN A 95 -31.92 -23.31 6.71
N THR A 96 -30.90 -22.46 6.69
CA THR A 96 -30.14 -22.07 7.88
C THR A 96 -31.02 -21.29 8.85
N THR A 97 -31.73 -20.27 8.35
CA THR A 97 -32.70 -19.49 9.13
C THR A 97 -33.78 -20.39 9.73
N ARG A 98 -34.39 -21.31 8.96
CA ARG A 98 -35.42 -22.23 9.47
C ARG A 98 -34.88 -23.08 10.62
N ASN A 99 -33.65 -23.58 10.50
CA ASN A 99 -33.01 -24.36 11.56
C ASN A 99 -32.77 -23.51 12.82
N GLU A 100 -32.26 -22.28 12.68
CA GLU A 100 -32.10 -21.33 13.80
C GLU A 100 -33.45 -21.08 14.50
N VAL A 101 -34.48 -20.79 13.73
CA VAL A 101 -35.85 -20.56 14.20
C VAL A 101 -36.41 -21.77 14.94
N SER A 102 -36.09 -22.99 14.50
CA SER A 102 -36.55 -24.22 15.15
C SER A 102 -35.85 -24.49 16.50
N HIS A 103 -34.71 -23.84 16.76
CA HIS A 103 -33.88 -24.05 17.95
C HIS A 103 -33.79 -22.82 18.88
N ILE A 104 -34.49 -21.73 18.57
CA ILE A 104 -34.36 -20.43 19.25
C ILE A 104 -34.92 -20.39 20.69
N GLY A 105 -35.67 -21.42 21.10
CA GLY A 105 -36.21 -21.52 22.46
C GLY A 105 -37.21 -20.40 22.78
N GLN A 106 -36.99 -19.67 23.88
CA GLN A 106 -37.82 -18.53 24.31
C GLN A 106 -37.30 -17.16 23.81
N SER A 107 -36.15 -17.12 23.13
CA SER A 107 -35.58 -15.89 22.58
C SER A 107 -36.32 -15.46 21.30
N ASP A 108 -36.26 -14.16 20.99
CA ASP A 108 -36.79 -13.63 19.72
C ASP A 108 -35.68 -13.53 18.65
N ILE A 109 -36.07 -13.44 17.38
CA ILE A 109 -35.14 -13.23 16.26
C ILE A 109 -34.73 -11.75 16.21
N ASP A 110 -33.45 -11.50 16.02
CA ASP A 110 -32.93 -10.16 15.75
C ASP A 110 -33.67 -9.48 14.58
N GLN A 111 -33.91 -8.17 14.67
CA GLN A 111 -34.70 -7.42 13.69
C GLN A 111 -34.10 -7.50 12.27
N HIS A 112 -32.78 -7.34 12.14
CA HIS A 112 -32.12 -7.40 10.83
C HIS A 112 -32.16 -8.83 10.27
N LYS A 113 -31.99 -9.83 11.13
CA LYS A 113 -32.15 -11.24 10.74
C LYS A 113 -33.58 -11.55 10.28
N ALA A 114 -34.60 -11.00 10.94
CA ALA A 114 -35.99 -11.19 10.59
C ALA A 114 -36.35 -10.52 9.24
N GLU A 115 -35.88 -9.28 9.04
CA GLU A 115 -36.03 -8.56 7.78
C GLU A 115 -35.34 -9.28 6.62
N ARG A 116 -34.10 -9.74 6.83
CA ARG A 116 -33.35 -10.50 5.83
C ARG A 116 -34.06 -11.81 5.47
N ALA A 117 -34.51 -12.56 6.47
CA ALA A 117 -35.25 -13.80 6.24
C ALA A 117 -36.50 -13.57 5.39
N LEU A 118 -37.31 -12.55 5.71
CA LEU A 118 -38.54 -12.22 4.98
C LEU A 118 -38.27 -11.72 3.56
N ASP A 119 -37.20 -10.95 3.35
CA ASP A 119 -36.79 -10.49 2.03
C ASP A 119 -36.29 -11.66 1.17
N THR A 120 -35.41 -12.52 1.72
CA THR A 120 -34.92 -13.73 1.04
C THR A 120 -36.08 -14.68 0.68
N MET A 121 -37.09 -14.82 1.54
CA MET A 121 -38.32 -15.56 1.21
C MET A 121 -39.07 -14.93 0.03
N ALA A 122 -39.20 -13.61 -0.01
CA ALA A 122 -39.88 -12.91 -1.09
C ALA A 122 -39.11 -13.02 -2.42
N LEU A 123 -37.78 -12.93 -2.39
CA LEU A 123 -36.92 -13.09 -3.57
C LEU A 123 -37.07 -14.48 -4.18
N LEU A 124 -37.00 -15.54 -3.35
CA LEU A 124 -37.20 -16.91 -3.81
C LEU A 124 -38.63 -17.13 -4.31
N CYS A 125 -39.63 -16.65 -3.57
CA CYS A 125 -41.04 -16.81 -3.93
C CYS A 125 -41.40 -16.09 -5.24
N ASN A 126 -40.69 -15.02 -5.60
CA ASN A 126 -40.96 -14.24 -6.82
C ASN A 126 -40.81 -15.06 -8.11
N TYR A 127 -39.97 -16.10 -8.08
CA TYR A 127 -39.81 -17.03 -9.20
C TYR A 127 -40.88 -18.13 -9.25
N ILE A 128 -41.71 -18.23 -8.21
CA ILE A 128 -42.63 -19.34 -8.00
C ILE A 128 -44.08 -18.87 -8.02
N ASP A 129 -44.43 -17.88 -7.18
CA ASP A 129 -45.78 -17.36 -7.03
C ASP A 129 -45.75 -15.87 -6.65
N SER A 130 -46.22 -15.02 -7.58
CA SER A 130 -46.22 -13.57 -7.41
C SER A 130 -47.22 -13.08 -6.35
N LYS A 131 -48.30 -13.84 -6.10
CA LYS A 131 -49.32 -13.48 -5.09
C LYS A 131 -48.79 -13.74 -3.69
N ALA A 132 -48.22 -14.91 -3.44
CA ALA A 132 -47.55 -15.24 -2.19
C ALA A 132 -46.36 -14.32 -1.92
N THR A 133 -45.61 -13.94 -2.96
CA THR A 133 -44.56 -12.93 -2.87
C THR A 133 -45.08 -11.60 -2.34
N ALA A 134 -46.22 -11.12 -2.87
CA ALA A 134 -46.83 -9.88 -2.40
C ALA A 134 -47.26 -9.98 -0.93
N GLU A 135 -47.78 -11.12 -0.49
CA GLU A 135 -48.14 -11.37 0.92
C GLU A 135 -46.90 -11.41 1.82
N ILE A 136 -45.82 -12.10 1.43
CA ILE A 136 -44.55 -12.11 2.18
C ILE A 136 -43.98 -10.68 2.26
N ARG A 137 -44.07 -9.89 1.19
CA ARG A 137 -43.66 -8.48 1.21
C ARG A 137 -44.50 -7.61 2.15
N LYS A 138 -45.79 -7.94 2.39
CA LYS A 138 -46.58 -7.27 3.44
C LYS A 138 -46.06 -7.64 4.83
N VAL A 139 -45.70 -8.92 5.06
CA VAL A 139 -45.08 -9.35 6.32
C VAL A 139 -43.74 -8.65 6.55
N TYR A 140 -42.90 -8.55 5.52
CA TYR A 140 -41.66 -7.78 5.55
C TYR A 140 -41.91 -6.31 5.90
N LYS A 141 -42.89 -5.66 5.27
CA LYS A 141 -43.26 -4.27 5.58
C LYS A 141 -43.75 -4.11 7.02
N GLU A 142 -44.49 -5.08 7.55
CA GLU A 142 -44.92 -5.09 8.94
C GLU A 142 -43.74 -5.21 9.92
N ALA A 143 -42.78 -6.10 9.63
CA ALA A 143 -41.54 -6.21 10.39
C ALA A 143 -40.78 -4.87 10.37
N ARG A 144 -40.67 -4.24 9.20
CA ARG A 144 -39.97 -2.97 9.01
C ARG A 144 -40.71 -1.76 9.61
N SER A 145 -42.04 -1.73 9.60
CA SER A 145 -42.81 -0.66 10.23
C SER A 145 -42.73 -0.71 11.75
N ARG A 146 -42.61 -1.91 12.33
CA ARG A 146 -42.37 -2.10 13.76
C ARG A 146 -40.98 -1.63 14.19
N ALA A 147 -40.00 -1.69 13.29
CA ALA A 147 -38.70 -1.04 13.50
C ALA A 147 -38.79 0.50 13.57
N GLY A 148 -39.91 1.10 13.15
CA GLY A 148 -40.17 2.54 13.24
C GLY A 148 -40.55 3.05 14.64
N ASP A 149 -40.96 2.16 15.56
CA ASP A 149 -41.24 2.47 16.98
C ASP A 149 -40.09 2.03 17.91
N ALA A 150 -38.97 1.55 17.36
CA ALA A 150 -37.72 1.51 18.12
C ALA A 150 -37.29 2.96 18.39
N PRO A 151 -36.78 3.30 19.60
CA PRO A 151 -36.18 4.60 19.81
C PRO A 151 -35.17 4.81 18.69
N THR A 152 -35.11 6.03 18.15
CA THR A 152 -33.95 6.49 17.37
C THR A 152 -32.76 5.88 18.08
N VAL A 153 -32.04 4.94 17.44
CA VAL A 153 -30.74 4.55 17.97
C VAL A 153 -29.98 5.85 17.85
N THR A 154 -29.99 6.65 18.92
CA THR A 154 -29.04 7.71 19.13
C THR A 154 -27.74 6.98 18.97
N PHE A 155 -27.12 7.18 17.81
CA PHE A 155 -25.81 6.67 17.53
C PHE A 155 -24.95 7.09 18.72
N THR A 156 -24.60 6.12 19.56
CA THR A 156 -23.77 6.37 20.75
C THR A 156 -22.30 6.51 20.37
N GLY A 157 -21.97 6.41 19.09
CA GLY A 157 -20.65 6.70 18.56
C GLY A 157 -20.40 8.20 18.46
N VAL A 158 -19.16 8.55 18.17
CA VAL A 158 -18.71 9.95 18.12
C VAL A 158 -19.36 10.66 16.94
N ALA A 159 -19.99 11.81 17.20
CA ALA A 159 -20.58 12.63 16.14
C ALA A 159 -19.56 12.97 15.06
N GLN A 160 -20.00 13.01 13.81
CA GLN A 160 -19.17 13.46 12.71
C GLN A 160 -18.69 14.89 13.01
N PRO A 161 -17.38 15.17 13.00
CA PRO A 161 -16.87 16.52 13.17
C PRO A 161 -17.38 17.48 12.10
N ASP A 162 -17.57 18.75 12.46
CA ASP A 162 -17.94 19.79 11.51
C ASP A 162 -16.88 19.95 10.41
N THR A 163 -17.32 20.34 9.20
CA THR A 163 -16.38 20.63 8.10
C THR A 163 -15.39 21.72 8.50
N SER A 164 -14.12 21.46 8.22
CA SER A 164 -13.03 22.43 8.35
C SER A 164 -12.61 23.00 6.99
N SER A 165 -13.37 22.69 5.93
CA SER A 165 -13.08 23.14 4.57
C SER A 165 -13.34 24.63 4.39
N ALA A 166 -12.45 25.31 3.66
CA ALA A 166 -12.70 26.67 3.20
C ALA A 166 -13.94 26.77 2.28
N ARG A 167 -14.26 25.70 1.54
CA ARG A 167 -15.46 25.58 0.69
C ARG A 167 -16.76 25.47 1.50
N GLY A 168 -16.66 25.10 2.78
CA GLY A 168 -17.79 24.63 3.57
C GLY A 168 -18.30 23.26 3.11
N GLU A 169 -19.47 22.85 3.62
CA GLU A 169 -19.97 21.48 3.49
C GLU A 169 -20.15 21.05 2.03
N LEU A 170 -19.74 19.83 1.66
CA LEU A 170 -20.07 19.27 0.35
C LEU A 170 -21.55 18.91 0.28
N LYS A 171 -22.31 19.66 -0.54
CA LYS A 171 -23.76 19.44 -0.64
C LYS A 171 -24.18 18.38 -1.66
N LYS A 172 -23.57 18.36 -2.85
CA LYS A 172 -23.98 17.44 -3.92
C LYS A 172 -22.93 16.35 -4.08
N GLY A 173 -23.37 15.09 -4.08
CA GLY A 173 -22.49 13.94 -4.26
C GLY A 173 -21.75 13.47 -3.01
N SER A 174 -21.93 14.16 -1.88
CA SER A 174 -21.29 13.83 -0.61
C SER A 174 -21.67 12.45 -0.10
N LEU A 175 -20.66 11.67 0.29
CA LEU A 175 -20.81 10.41 1.01
C LEU A 175 -21.52 10.60 2.36
N LEU A 176 -21.33 11.76 3.03
CA LEU A 176 -22.00 12.07 4.30
C LEU A 176 -23.52 12.16 4.14
N HIS A 177 -24.01 12.58 2.98
CA HIS A 177 -25.44 12.62 2.67
C HIS A 177 -26.00 11.24 2.25
N LYS A 178 -25.13 10.25 2.08
CA LYS A 178 -25.49 8.85 1.78
C LYS A 178 -25.41 7.96 3.04
N VAL A 179 -25.11 8.51 4.21
CA VAL A 179 -25.09 7.76 5.47
C VAL A 179 -26.47 7.14 5.72
N ASP A 180 -26.48 5.92 6.27
CA ASP A 180 -27.68 5.11 6.51
C ASP A 180 -28.36 4.61 5.22
N THR A 181 -27.62 4.57 4.11
CA THR A 181 -28.01 3.89 2.86
C THR A 181 -27.11 2.67 2.58
N ASP A 182 -27.42 1.90 1.54
CA ASP A 182 -26.57 0.79 1.09
C ASP A 182 -25.17 1.24 0.65
N ALA A 183 -25.01 2.51 0.26
CA ALA A 183 -23.75 3.08 -0.18
C ALA A 183 -22.80 3.41 0.98
N VAL A 184 -23.34 3.86 2.12
CA VAL A 184 -22.56 4.27 3.30
C VAL A 184 -23.26 3.82 4.58
N ARG A 185 -22.66 2.86 5.27
CA ARG A 185 -23.18 2.25 6.50
C ARG A 185 -22.38 2.70 7.71
N ARG A 186 -23.05 2.97 8.84
CA ARG A 186 -22.38 3.31 10.10
C ARG A 186 -21.67 2.09 10.70
N THR A 187 -20.58 2.34 11.41
CA THR A 187 -19.92 1.33 12.26
C THR A 187 -19.82 1.84 13.69
N GLN A 188 -19.42 0.97 14.62
CA GLN A 188 -19.08 1.36 16.00
C GLN A 188 -17.59 1.77 16.13
N LEU A 189 -16.83 1.69 15.05
CA LEU A 189 -15.41 2.01 15.05
C LEU A 189 -15.21 3.52 14.99
N THR A 190 -14.08 3.96 15.55
CA THR A 190 -13.63 5.34 15.48
C THR A 190 -12.14 5.36 15.14
N ARG A 191 -11.68 6.44 14.51
CA ARG A 191 -10.26 6.65 14.23
C ARG A 191 -9.90 8.08 14.60
N LYS A 192 -8.75 8.25 15.25
CA LYS A 192 -8.17 9.58 15.48
C LYS A 192 -7.51 10.05 14.19
N VAL A 193 -7.81 11.29 13.80
CA VAL A 193 -7.24 11.92 12.62
C VAL A 193 -6.70 13.28 13.03
N THR A 194 -5.47 13.57 12.64
CA THR A 194 -4.85 14.88 12.87
C THR A 194 -4.92 15.68 11.58
N TYR A 195 -5.70 16.77 11.60
CA TYR A 195 -5.91 17.65 10.46
C TYR A 195 -5.90 19.11 10.94
N GLY A 196 -5.25 20.02 10.20
CA GLY A 196 -5.17 21.43 10.63
C GLY A 196 -4.44 21.64 11.96
N GLY A 197 -3.54 20.73 12.35
CA GLY A 197 -2.88 20.75 13.66
C GLY A 197 -3.77 20.34 14.85
N LYS A 198 -5.00 19.88 14.58
CA LYS A 198 -5.95 19.41 15.59
C LYS A 198 -6.19 17.91 15.42
N THR A 199 -6.05 17.15 16.50
CA THR A 199 -6.41 15.73 16.51
C THR A 199 -7.85 15.58 16.99
N GLU A 200 -8.71 15.03 16.12
CA GLU A 200 -10.12 14.76 16.42
C GLU A 200 -10.42 13.28 16.24
N VAL A 201 -11.49 12.82 16.90
CA VAL A 201 -11.99 11.45 16.76
C VAL A 201 -13.11 11.46 15.73
N TYR A 202 -12.91 10.73 14.63
CA TYR A 202 -13.89 10.58 13.57
C TYR A 202 -14.61 9.23 13.68
N PRO A 203 -15.93 9.17 13.39
CA PRO A 203 -16.62 7.91 13.19
C PRO A 203 -16.10 7.23 11.92
N VAL A 204 -16.05 5.90 11.95
CA VAL A 204 -15.69 5.07 10.79
C VAL A 204 -16.97 4.58 10.13
N TYR A 205 -16.99 4.63 8.80
CA TYR A 205 -18.08 4.17 7.95
C TYR A 205 -17.62 3.01 7.08
N GLN A 206 -18.56 2.15 6.69
CA GLN A 206 -18.38 1.20 5.60
C GLN A 206 -18.92 1.83 4.33
N VAL A 207 -18.03 2.18 3.39
CA VAL A 207 -18.38 2.79 2.11
C VAL A 207 -18.25 1.77 0.99
N ARG A 208 -19.28 1.63 0.17
CA ARG A 208 -19.28 0.67 -0.95
C ARG A 208 -18.19 1.03 -1.96
N LEU A 209 -17.46 0.03 -2.48
CA LEU A 209 -16.25 0.28 -3.28
C LEU A 209 -16.49 1.11 -4.54
N ASP A 210 -17.68 1.02 -5.14
CA ASP A 210 -18.07 1.77 -6.34
C ASP A 210 -18.35 3.26 -6.09
N GLN A 211 -18.35 3.70 -4.83
CA GLN A 211 -18.45 5.10 -4.44
C GLN A 211 -17.09 5.77 -4.23
N LEU A 212 -16.00 5.01 -4.40
CA LEU A 212 -14.65 5.44 -4.07
C LEU A 212 -13.75 5.42 -5.30
N TYR A 213 -12.75 6.29 -5.29
CA TYR A 213 -11.75 6.35 -6.33
C TYR A 213 -10.40 6.82 -5.81
N TYR A 214 -9.33 6.44 -6.52
CA TYR A 214 -7.98 6.80 -6.14
C TYR A 214 -7.75 8.32 -6.27
N ASN A 215 -6.96 8.88 -5.36
CA ASN A 215 -6.56 10.28 -5.42
C ASN A 215 -5.51 10.49 -6.51
N ASP A 216 -5.90 11.08 -7.63
CA ASP A 216 -5.03 11.49 -8.75
C ASP A 216 -3.97 12.52 -8.35
N GLN A 217 -4.21 13.28 -7.28
CA GLN A 217 -3.25 14.25 -6.73
C GLN A 217 -2.18 13.61 -5.83
N ASN A 218 -2.28 12.31 -5.54
CA ASN A 218 -1.27 11.61 -4.77
C ASN A 218 0.03 11.46 -5.58
N ASP A 219 1.17 11.80 -4.99
CA ASP A 219 2.46 11.90 -5.68
C ASP A 219 2.90 10.62 -6.40
N ARG A 220 2.58 9.46 -5.84
CA ARG A 220 2.89 8.15 -6.44
C ARG A 220 2.01 7.87 -7.64
N ILE A 221 0.72 8.19 -7.50
CA ILE A 221 -0.28 8.03 -8.55
C ILE A 221 0.03 8.98 -9.71
N ALA A 222 0.38 10.23 -9.43
CA ALA A 222 0.81 11.19 -10.44
C ALA A 222 1.99 10.67 -11.27
N THR A 223 2.99 10.03 -10.64
CA THR A 223 4.14 9.44 -11.36
C THR A 223 3.70 8.29 -12.29
N TRP A 224 2.74 7.47 -11.86
CA TRP A 224 2.18 6.40 -12.69
C TRP A 224 1.32 6.94 -13.83
N ILE A 225 0.54 7.99 -13.58
CA ILE A 225 -0.22 8.70 -14.61
C ILE A 225 0.73 9.24 -15.68
N SER A 226 1.81 9.95 -15.29
CA SER A 226 2.80 10.47 -16.25
C SER A 226 3.47 9.36 -17.05
N ARG A 227 3.79 8.21 -16.42
CA ARG A 227 4.32 7.05 -17.14
C ARG A 227 3.30 6.52 -18.16
N TYR A 228 2.05 6.33 -17.76
CA TYR A 228 1.00 5.84 -18.64
C TYR A 228 0.77 6.77 -19.83
N GLU A 229 0.73 8.07 -19.59
CA GLU A 229 0.52 9.08 -20.64
C GLU A 229 1.73 9.18 -21.59
N ALA A 230 2.96 9.00 -21.10
CA ALA A 230 4.14 8.91 -21.96
C ALA A 230 4.09 7.67 -22.88
N GLU A 231 3.57 6.55 -22.38
CA GLU A 231 3.45 5.29 -23.14
C GLU A 231 2.23 5.25 -24.09
N ASN A 232 1.13 5.93 -23.75
CA ASN A 232 -0.16 5.78 -24.43
C ASN A 232 -0.71 7.08 -25.06
N GLY A 233 -0.08 8.23 -24.79
CA GLY A 233 -0.53 9.55 -25.23
C GLY A 233 -1.16 10.39 -24.10
N GLU A 234 -0.89 11.69 -24.12
CA GLU A 234 -1.38 12.67 -23.15
C GLU A 234 -2.92 12.75 -23.14
N GLY A 235 -3.52 12.81 -21.94
CA GLY A 235 -4.97 12.94 -21.77
C GLY A 235 -5.77 11.64 -21.92
N THR A 236 -5.10 10.50 -22.13
CA THR A 236 -5.78 9.20 -22.23
C THR A 236 -6.50 8.84 -20.92
N LEU A 237 -5.87 9.11 -19.78
CA LEU A 237 -6.42 8.80 -18.44
C LEU A 237 -7.58 9.70 -18.04
N SER A 238 -7.54 10.99 -18.39
CA SER A 238 -8.59 11.96 -18.05
C SER A 238 -9.89 11.76 -18.84
N SER A 239 -9.84 10.97 -19.93
CA SER A 239 -11.01 10.59 -20.72
C SER A 239 -11.79 9.39 -20.19
N LEU A 240 -11.24 8.67 -19.21
CA LEU A 240 -11.84 7.46 -18.64
C LEU A 240 -12.94 7.82 -17.61
N ASP A 241 -13.89 6.90 -17.43
CA ASP A 241 -14.80 6.96 -16.30
C ASP A 241 -14.09 6.52 -15.00
N THR A 242 -14.77 6.66 -13.86
CA THR A 242 -14.18 6.34 -12.55
C THR A 242 -13.71 4.88 -12.45
N ASN A 243 -14.41 3.95 -13.10
CA ASN A 243 -14.02 2.54 -13.08
C ASN A 243 -12.77 2.31 -13.92
N GLY A 244 -12.74 2.79 -15.16
CA GLY A 244 -11.56 2.68 -16.02
C GLY A 244 -10.34 3.37 -15.42
N PHE A 245 -10.51 4.55 -14.83
CA PHE A 245 -9.44 5.22 -14.08
C PHE A 245 -8.93 4.34 -12.94
N ASN A 246 -9.84 3.79 -12.13
CA ASN A 246 -9.46 2.95 -11.02
C ASN A 246 -8.76 1.67 -11.47
N ASP A 247 -9.18 1.02 -12.57
CA ASP A 247 -8.55 -0.20 -13.07
C ASP A 247 -7.08 0.03 -13.46
N ILE A 248 -6.78 1.19 -14.07
CA ILE A 248 -5.41 1.57 -14.43
C ILE A 248 -4.56 1.84 -13.17
N ILE A 249 -5.08 2.61 -12.21
CA ILE A 249 -4.32 2.87 -10.98
C ILE A 249 -4.14 1.60 -10.15
N GLU A 250 -5.14 0.71 -10.15
CA GLU A 250 -5.08 -0.58 -9.48
C GLU A 250 -3.92 -1.44 -10.02
N SER A 251 -3.75 -1.54 -11.34
CA SER A 251 -2.65 -2.31 -11.93
C SER A 251 -1.28 -1.76 -11.50
N PHE A 252 -1.11 -0.43 -11.49
CA PHE A 252 0.14 0.18 -11.03
C PHE A 252 0.43 -0.11 -9.54
N ILE A 253 -0.59 -0.06 -8.68
CA ILE A 253 -0.43 -0.38 -7.25
C ILE A 253 -0.01 -1.84 -7.08
N VAL A 254 -0.63 -2.76 -7.81
CA VAL A 254 -0.31 -4.19 -7.77
C VAL A 254 1.13 -4.43 -8.22
N ASP A 255 1.50 -3.90 -9.38
CA ASP A 255 2.82 -4.09 -9.99
C ASP A 255 3.95 -3.45 -9.17
N SER A 256 3.64 -2.38 -8.43
CA SER A 256 4.64 -1.70 -7.59
C SER A 256 5.18 -2.57 -6.45
N ASN A 257 4.38 -3.49 -5.91
CA ASN A 257 4.79 -4.42 -4.86
C ASN A 257 3.87 -5.64 -4.77
N PRO A 258 3.99 -6.62 -5.69
CA PRO A 258 3.09 -7.76 -5.77
C PRO A 258 3.03 -8.59 -4.47
N ASP A 259 4.17 -8.77 -3.81
CA ASP A 259 4.27 -9.56 -2.57
C ASP A 259 3.55 -8.89 -1.39
N ALA A 260 3.70 -7.58 -1.22
CA ALA A 260 2.98 -6.85 -0.19
C ALA A 260 1.47 -6.83 -0.47
N ASN A 261 1.06 -6.62 -1.72
CA ASN A 261 -0.34 -6.69 -2.13
C ASN A 261 -0.95 -8.07 -1.85
N SER A 262 -0.26 -9.16 -2.23
CA SER A 262 -0.73 -10.53 -1.99
C SER A 262 -0.88 -10.83 -0.50
N ARG A 263 0.08 -10.38 0.33
CA ARG A 263 0.00 -10.54 1.79
C ARG A 263 -1.17 -9.75 2.38
N THR A 264 -1.38 -8.51 1.95
CA THR A 264 -2.51 -7.68 2.40
C THR A 264 -3.84 -8.29 1.99
N GLN A 265 -3.98 -8.75 0.75
CA GLN A 265 -5.20 -9.38 0.24
C GLN A 265 -5.59 -10.62 1.05
N LYS A 266 -4.64 -11.57 1.24
CA LYS A 266 -4.87 -12.78 2.06
C LYS A 266 -5.25 -12.44 3.50
N ASN A 267 -4.69 -11.38 4.06
CA ASN A 267 -5.02 -10.94 5.41
C ASN A 267 -6.47 -10.44 5.47
N ILE A 268 -6.88 -9.60 4.51
CA ILE A 268 -8.25 -9.09 4.42
C ILE A 268 -9.26 -10.24 4.20
N GLU A 269 -8.94 -11.21 3.34
CA GLU A 269 -9.80 -12.40 3.14
C GLU A 269 -9.96 -13.23 4.42
N LEU A 270 -8.91 -13.33 5.24
CA LEU A 270 -8.91 -14.17 6.45
C LEU A 270 -9.59 -13.48 7.65
N VAL A 271 -9.34 -12.19 7.87
CA VAL A 271 -9.73 -11.50 9.11
C VAL A 271 -10.40 -10.14 8.88
N GLY A 272 -10.68 -9.77 7.63
CA GLY A 272 -11.24 -8.46 7.28
C GLY A 272 -10.22 -7.32 7.33
N GLN A 273 -10.70 -6.11 7.04
CA GLN A 273 -9.92 -4.89 7.17
C GLN A 273 -9.70 -4.58 8.66
N ARG A 274 -8.43 -4.46 9.11
CA ARG A 274 -8.11 -4.18 10.52
C ARG A 274 -8.01 -2.70 10.85
N GLU A 275 -7.41 -1.95 9.95
CA GLU A 275 -7.19 -0.52 10.10
C GLU A 275 -8.16 0.19 9.13
N PRO A 276 -8.96 1.15 9.59
CA PRO A 276 -9.78 1.99 8.70
C PRO A 276 -8.89 2.86 7.79
N GLY A 277 -9.36 3.26 6.62
CA GLY A 277 -8.73 4.25 5.75
C GLY A 277 -9.12 5.69 6.07
N VAL A 278 -8.78 6.60 5.17
CA VAL A 278 -9.23 8.00 5.17
C VAL A 278 -9.69 8.37 3.77
N THR A 279 -10.90 8.89 3.66
CA THR A 279 -11.52 9.30 2.39
C THR A 279 -12.11 10.70 2.51
N LEU A 280 -12.14 11.44 1.41
CA LEU A 280 -12.86 12.70 1.33
C LEU A 280 -14.35 12.47 1.10
N ALA A 281 -15.16 13.48 1.40
CA ALA A 281 -16.61 13.43 1.24
C ALA A 281 -17.06 13.18 -0.21
N ASP A 282 -16.22 13.46 -1.20
CA ASP A 282 -16.51 13.18 -2.62
C ASP A 282 -16.17 11.74 -3.06
N GLY A 283 -15.52 10.94 -2.21
CA GLY A 283 -15.11 9.56 -2.51
C GLY A 283 -13.62 9.36 -2.81
N ARG A 284 -12.80 10.41 -2.80
CA ARG A 284 -11.34 10.28 -2.98
C ARG A 284 -10.68 9.58 -1.81
N ILE A 285 -9.78 8.63 -2.09
CA ILE A 285 -9.01 7.93 -1.06
C ILE A 285 -7.72 8.70 -0.75
N VAL A 286 -7.58 9.15 0.49
CA VAL A 286 -6.38 9.82 1.02
C VAL A 286 -5.43 8.78 1.64
N ASP A 287 -5.97 7.82 2.40
CA ASP A 287 -5.23 6.70 3.00
C ASP A 287 -5.93 5.36 2.74
N GLY A 288 -5.11 4.33 2.56
CA GLY A 288 -5.56 2.96 2.39
C GLY A 288 -5.67 2.49 0.95
N ASN A 289 -5.00 3.16 0.00
CA ASN A 289 -4.95 2.79 -1.42
C ASN A 289 -4.69 1.28 -1.66
N ARG A 290 -3.72 0.68 -0.92
CA ARG A 290 -3.45 -0.76 -1.01
C ARG A 290 -4.62 -1.63 -0.52
N ARG A 291 -5.24 -1.25 0.61
CA ARG A 291 -6.39 -1.98 1.20
C ARG A 291 -7.60 -1.91 0.27
N PHE A 292 -7.88 -0.73 -0.28
CA PHE A 292 -8.91 -0.54 -1.29
C PHE A 292 -8.67 -1.38 -2.54
N THR A 293 -7.44 -1.37 -3.07
CA THR A 293 -7.00 -2.22 -4.21
C THR A 293 -7.26 -3.71 -3.92
N CYS A 294 -6.83 -4.19 -2.75
CA CYS A 294 -7.07 -5.58 -2.37
C CYS A 294 -8.56 -5.90 -2.25
N LEU A 295 -9.38 -5.01 -1.68
CA LEU A 295 -10.83 -5.20 -1.58
C LEU A 295 -11.50 -5.24 -2.96
N ARG A 296 -11.09 -4.39 -3.91
CA ARG A 296 -11.58 -4.43 -5.29
C ARG A 296 -11.32 -5.79 -5.94
N ARG A 297 -10.08 -6.28 -5.85
CA ARG A 297 -9.68 -7.61 -6.37
C ARG A 297 -10.42 -8.76 -5.71
N ILE A 298 -10.67 -8.69 -4.40
CA ILE A 298 -11.48 -9.71 -3.70
C ILE A 298 -12.91 -9.66 -4.24
N GLN A 299 -13.47 -8.46 -4.47
CA GLN A 299 -14.82 -8.29 -4.98
C GLN A 299 -15.02 -8.93 -6.36
N GLU A 300 -14.02 -8.91 -7.25
CA GLU A 300 -14.07 -9.56 -8.57
C GLU A 300 -14.42 -11.06 -8.48
N GLY A 301 -14.02 -11.71 -7.39
CA GLY A 301 -14.32 -13.13 -7.11
C GLY A 301 -15.67 -13.36 -6.43
N THR A 302 -16.45 -12.30 -6.15
CA THR A 302 -17.68 -12.36 -5.35
C THR A 302 -18.84 -11.66 -6.04
N SER A 303 -20.07 -12.14 -5.83
CA SER A 303 -21.29 -11.49 -6.33
C SER A 303 -21.84 -10.40 -5.41
N GLU A 304 -21.26 -10.25 -4.21
CA GLU A 304 -21.70 -9.29 -3.19
C GLU A 304 -20.84 -8.03 -3.22
N PRO A 305 -21.43 -6.84 -3.03
CA PRO A 305 -20.65 -5.62 -2.89
C PRO A 305 -19.83 -5.66 -1.60
N LEU A 306 -18.54 -5.37 -1.71
CA LEU A 306 -17.66 -5.16 -0.58
C LEU A 306 -17.64 -3.68 -0.17
N TYR A 307 -17.15 -3.46 1.03
CA TYR A 307 -17.10 -2.16 1.67
C TYR A 307 -15.69 -1.86 2.15
N PHE A 308 -15.29 -0.60 2.02
CA PHE A 308 -14.07 -0.07 2.59
C PHE A 308 -14.40 0.63 3.90
N GLU A 309 -13.74 0.23 4.98
CA GLU A 309 -13.88 0.88 6.28
C GLU A 309 -13.02 2.13 6.30
N THR A 310 -13.63 3.30 6.47
CA THR A 310 -12.94 4.59 6.31
C THR A 310 -13.60 5.70 7.13
N VAL A 311 -12.81 6.69 7.53
CA VAL A 311 -13.36 7.98 7.97
C VAL A 311 -13.67 8.83 6.75
N ILE A 312 -14.74 9.62 6.82
CA ILE A 312 -15.12 10.54 5.75
C ILE A 312 -14.79 11.96 6.21
N MET A 313 -13.93 12.67 5.48
CA MET A 313 -13.55 14.05 5.76
C MET A 313 -14.21 14.98 4.77
N ASP A 314 -14.99 15.95 5.26
CA ASP A 314 -15.58 16.97 4.41
C ASP A 314 -14.63 18.14 4.18
N VAL A 315 -13.64 17.88 3.32
CA VAL A 315 -12.62 18.83 2.87
C VAL A 315 -12.46 18.73 1.35
N ASP A 316 -12.02 19.81 0.73
CA ASP A 316 -11.90 19.92 -0.72
C ASP A 316 -10.45 19.77 -1.16
N ILE A 317 -10.19 18.87 -2.12
CA ILE A 317 -8.82 18.56 -2.57
C ILE A 317 -8.10 19.77 -3.19
N HIS A 318 -8.85 20.73 -3.73
CA HIS A 318 -8.30 21.91 -4.39
C HIS A 318 -8.16 23.09 -3.41
N GLU A 319 -9.22 23.42 -2.69
CA GLU A 319 -9.22 24.55 -1.74
C GLU A 319 -8.38 24.26 -0.49
N ASP A 320 -8.39 23.00 -0.01
CA ASP A 320 -7.72 22.59 1.22
C ASP A 320 -6.42 21.79 0.95
N LYS A 321 -5.85 21.92 -0.26
CA LYS A 321 -4.72 21.14 -0.76
C LYS A 321 -3.56 21.02 0.24
N LYS A 322 -3.19 22.12 0.90
CA LYS A 322 -2.11 22.15 1.89
C LYS A 322 -2.39 21.25 3.10
N GLN A 323 -3.60 21.32 3.64
CA GLN A 323 -3.97 20.57 4.84
C GLN A 323 -4.15 19.09 4.55
N ILE A 324 -4.72 18.76 3.39
CA ILE A 324 -4.83 17.37 2.92
C ILE A 324 -3.43 16.79 2.69
N LYS A 325 -2.50 17.54 2.10
CA LYS A 325 -1.12 17.09 1.95
C LYS A 325 -0.43 16.84 3.28
N LEU A 326 -0.60 17.73 4.26
CA LEU A 326 -0.07 17.53 5.61
C LEU A 326 -0.65 16.27 6.26
N LEU A 327 -1.94 15.99 6.07
CA LEU A 327 -2.58 14.77 6.54
C LEU A 327 -1.99 13.51 5.87
N GLU A 328 -1.80 13.53 4.55
CA GLU A 328 -1.19 12.43 3.81
C GLU A 328 0.22 12.10 4.35
N ILE A 329 1.05 13.12 4.56
CA ILE A 329 2.41 12.96 5.09
C ILE A 329 2.38 12.38 6.52
N ALA A 330 1.49 12.87 7.38
CA ALA A 330 1.37 12.41 8.76
C ALA A 330 0.98 10.93 8.82
N ILE A 331 0.04 10.49 7.98
CA ILE A 331 -0.39 9.09 7.92
C ILE A 331 0.73 8.20 7.36
N GLN A 332 1.41 8.64 6.29
CA GLN A 332 2.40 7.81 5.60
C GLN A 332 3.73 7.69 6.35
N HIS A 333 4.14 8.75 7.03
CA HIS A 333 5.49 8.89 7.57
C HIS A 333 5.56 9.26 9.06
N GLY A 334 4.50 9.89 9.59
CA GLY A 334 4.44 10.35 10.98
C GLY A 334 4.05 9.25 11.99
N GLU A 335 3.30 8.23 11.57
CA GLU A 335 2.93 7.10 12.44
C GLU A 335 4.15 6.17 12.71
N GLU A 336 4.26 5.60 13.92
CA GLU A 336 5.42 4.82 14.39
C GLU A 336 5.79 3.62 13.50
N LYS A 337 4.86 3.13 12.67
CA LYS A 337 5.12 2.12 11.64
C LYS A 337 5.34 2.80 10.29
N LYS A 338 6.60 3.09 9.96
CA LYS A 338 6.97 3.54 8.61
C LYS A 338 6.62 2.42 7.60
N VAL A 339 5.71 2.72 6.67
CA VAL A 339 5.35 1.82 5.56
C VAL A 339 6.58 1.58 4.67
N ASP A 340 6.69 0.40 4.05
CA ASP A 340 7.69 0.06 3.00
C ASP A 340 7.58 1.02 1.80
N TYR A 341 8.08 2.23 1.95
CA TYR A 341 8.01 3.28 0.95
C TYR A 341 9.33 3.34 0.16
N ASN A 342 9.23 3.54 -1.16
CA ASN A 342 10.42 3.67 -2.00
C ASN A 342 11.12 5.00 -1.71
N LEU A 343 12.39 4.97 -1.34
CA LEU A 343 13.13 6.15 -0.90
C LEU A 343 13.21 7.26 -1.98
N ILE A 344 13.18 6.90 -3.27
CA ILE A 344 13.14 7.87 -4.37
C ILE A 344 11.80 8.58 -4.39
N ASP A 345 10.69 7.84 -4.42
CA ASP A 345 9.34 8.42 -4.37
C ASP A 345 9.22 9.38 -3.17
N TYR A 346 9.85 9.04 -2.04
CA TYR A 346 9.72 9.82 -0.81
C TYR A 346 10.48 11.14 -0.92
N ALA A 347 11.70 11.06 -1.47
CA ALA A 347 12.54 12.22 -1.67
C ALA A 347 11.98 13.16 -2.72
N ILE A 348 11.48 12.63 -3.84
CA ILE A 348 10.85 13.41 -4.89
C ILE A 348 9.56 14.07 -4.38
N GLY A 349 8.68 13.34 -3.67
CA GLY A 349 7.49 13.92 -3.05
C GLY A 349 7.83 15.07 -2.11
N THR A 350 8.82 14.87 -1.24
CA THR A 350 9.34 15.93 -0.35
C THR A 350 9.81 17.15 -1.13
N TYR A 351 10.69 16.96 -2.12
CA TYR A 351 11.26 18.04 -2.92
C TYR A 351 10.18 18.82 -3.69
N ARG A 352 9.23 18.10 -4.28
CA ARG A 352 8.13 18.68 -5.04
C ARG A 352 7.19 19.49 -4.15
N ASP A 353 6.86 18.97 -2.97
CA ASP A 353 5.98 19.66 -2.03
C ASP A 353 6.62 20.90 -1.37
N THR A 354 7.95 20.88 -1.17
CA THR A 354 8.63 21.98 -0.47
C THR A 354 9.29 23.01 -1.38
N GLU A 355 9.88 22.61 -2.51
CA GLU A 355 10.74 23.48 -3.33
C GLU A 355 10.13 23.77 -4.71
N VAL A 356 9.50 22.78 -5.36
CA VAL A 356 8.92 22.97 -6.70
C VAL A 356 7.58 23.71 -6.61
N THR A 357 6.66 23.19 -5.80
CA THR A 357 5.33 23.79 -5.63
C THR A 357 5.30 24.85 -4.53
N GLY A 358 6.22 24.76 -3.57
CA GLY A 358 6.23 25.60 -2.37
C GLY A 358 4.96 25.46 -1.52
N LEU A 359 4.23 24.35 -1.65
CA LEU A 359 2.99 24.11 -0.92
C LEU A 359 3.23 24.05 0.59
N LEU A 360 4.37 23.47 0.98
CA LEU A 360 4.80 23.30 2.37
C LEU A 360 6.16 23.93 2.60
N THR A 361 6.39 24.46 3.80
CA THR A 361 7.75 24.74 4.25
C THR A 361 8.45 23.45 4.69
N VAL A 362 9.78 23.49 4.76
CA VAL A 362 10.59 22.35 5.26
C VAL A 362 10.20 22.02 6.71
N GLU A 363 9.90 23.04 7.51
CA GLU A 363 9.52 22.92 8.91
C GLU A 363 8.12 22.29 9.06
N GLU A 364 7.15 22.69 8.23
CA GLU A 364 5.81 22.08 8.20
C GLU A 364 5.87 20.61 7.78
N TYR A 365 6.68 20.30 6.75
CA TYR A 365 6.90 18.93 6.30
C TYR A 365 7.52 18.08 7.41
N ALA A 366 8.60 18.57 8.02
CA ALA A 366 9.32 17.87 9.09
C ALA A 366 8.41 17.59 10.29
N HIS A 367 7.59 18.56 10.69
CA HIS A 367 6.64 18.39 11.78
C HIS A 367 5.60 17.32 11.47
N SER A 368 4.98 17.36 10.29
CA SER A 368 3.97 16.38 9.89
C SER A 368 4.55 14.96 9.73
N ALA A 369 5.73 14.85 9.13
CA ALA A 369 6.41 13.56 8.95
C ALA A 369 7.01 13.01 10.26
N ASN A 370 6.95 13.75 11.37
CA ASN A 370 7.62 13.43 12.63
C ASN A 370 9.14 13.18 12.44
N GLU A 371 9.79 14.06 11.68
CA GLU A 371 11.21 13.99 11.33
C GLU A 371 11.96 15.27 11.69
N SER A 372 13.29 15.18 11.75
CA SER A 372 14.12 16.37 11.94
C SER A 372 14.23 17.18 10.65
N VAL A 373 14.24 18.51 10.75
CA VAL A 373 14.49 19.43 9.62
C VAL A 373 15.78 19.08 8.87
N ALA A 374 16.82 18.63 9.60
CA ALA A 374 18.08 18.22 8.99
C ALA A 374 17.93 17.02 8.05
N GLU A 375 17.14 16.02 8.42
CA GLU A 375 16.89 14.85 7.57
C GLU A 375 16.04 15.21 6.35
N VAL A 376 15.03 16.07 6.52
CA VAL A 376 14.22 16.59 5.40
C VAL A 376 15.10 17.36 4.40
N ARG A 377 15.98 18.25 4.86
CA ARG A 377 16.92 19.01 3.99
C ARG A 377 17.90 18.08 3.26
N LYS A 378 18.39 17.05 3.95
CA LYS A 378 19.25 16.02 3.34
C LYS A 378 18.48 15.27 2.24
N ARG A 379 17.23 14.88 2.50
CA ARG A 379 16.37 14.22 1.52
C ARG A 379 16.08 15.10 0.30
N ILE A 380 15.79 16.40 0.51
CA ILE A 380 15.64 17.38 -0.57
C ILE A 380 16.91 17.47 -1.43
N SER A 381 18.09 17.48 -0.81
CA SER A 381 19.36 17.54 -1.53
C SER A 381 19.59 16.30 -2.40
N ILE A 382 19.17 15.12 -1.92
CA ILE A 382 19.24 13.86 -2.70
C ILE A 382 18.23 13.91 -3.86
N ALA A 383 17.02 14.40 -3.62
CA ALA A 383 16.00 14.55 -4.66
C ALA A 383 16.46 15.48 -5.79
N LYS A 384 17.06 16.63 -5.46
CA LYS A 384 17.69 17.53 -6.45
C LYS A 384 18.73 16.78 -7.29
N MET A 385 19.55 15.93 -6.66
CA MET A 385 20.50 15.09 -7.38
C MET A 385 19.85 14.08 -8.33
N VAL A 386 18.73 13.48 -7.92
CA VAL A 386 17.95 12.59 -8.80
C VAL A 386 17.40 13.36 -10.00
N SER A 387 16.83 14.55 -9.79
CA SER A 387 16.33 15.39 -10.89
C SER A 387 17.46 15.81 -11.85
N GLU A 388 18.59 16.28 -11.33
CA GLU A 388 19.77 16.64 -12.13
C GLU A 388 20.29 15.43 -12.94
N PHE A 389 20.29 14.22 -12.38
CA PHE A 389 20.67 13.01 -13.09
C PHE A 389 19.70 12.67 -14.23
N LEU A 390 18.40 12.78 -13.99
CA LEU A 390 17.37 12.52 -15.00
C LEU A 390 17.44 13.53 -16.15
N GLU A 391 17.66 14.81 -15.85
CA GLU A 391 17.94 15.83 -16.86
C GLU A 391 19.21 15.51 -17.64
N TYR A 392 20.28 15.09 -16.95
CA TYR A 392 21.56 14.72 -17.57
C TYR A 392 21.41 13.60 -18.60
N ILE A 393 20.66 12.55 -18.27
CA ILE A 393 20.39 11.43 -19.20
C ILE A 393 19.25 11.73 -20.19
N ARG A 394 18.72 12.96 -20.23
CA ARG A 394 17.64 13.39 -21.13
C ARG A 394 16.29 12.69 -20.91
N LEU A 395 16.00 12.28 -19.67
CA LEU A 395 14.73 11.69 -19.25
C LEU A 395 14.14 12.48 -18.06
N PRO A 396 13.93 13.81 -18.19
CA PRO A 396 13.48 14.65 -17.08
C PRO A 396 12.14 14.15 -16.52
N GLU A 397 11.98 14.26 -15.21
CA GLU A 397 10.77 13.86 -14.46
C GLU A 397 10.36 12.38 -14.55
N GLN A 398 11.08 11.54 -15.29
CA GLN A 398 10.84 10.10 -15.38
C GLN A 398 11.42 9.36 -14.15
N TYR A 399 10.90 9.65 -12.96
CA TYR A 399 11.43 9.14 -11.68
C TYR A 399 11.40 7.61 -11.55
N TYR A 400 10.60 6.91 -12.35
CA TYR A 400 10.67 5.45 -12.41
C TYR A 400 12.03 4.95 -12.94
N VAL A 401 12.68 5.69 -13.85
CA VAL A 401 14.01 5.39 -14.38
C VAL A 401 15.05 5.45 -13.27
N ALA A 402 14.97 6.45 -12.39
CA ALA A 402 15.85 6.55 -11.22
C ALA A 402 15.71 5.35 -10.27
N ARG A 403 14.49 4.79 -10.14
CA ARG A 403 14.26 3.56 -9.35
C ARG A 403 14.93 2.35 -9.97
N GLU A 404 14.85 2.20 -11.29
CA GLU A 404 15.49 1.09 -12.00
C GLU A 404 17.03 1.17 -11.95
N TYR A 405 17.61 2.37 -11.96
CA TYR A 405 19.04 2.57 -11.71
C TYR A 405 19.44 2.46 -10.22
N GLN A 406 18.48 2.41 -9.30
CA GLN A 406 18.69 2.29 -7.85
C GLN A 406 19.60 3.40 -7.24
N VAL A 407 19.55 4.61 -7.80
CA VAL A 407 20.54 5.69 -7.52
C VAL A 407 20.46 6.33 -6.14
N TYR A 408 19.41 6.07 -5.35
CA TYR A 408 19.18 6.77 -4.08
C TYR A 408 20.35 6.66 -3.12
N SER A 409 20.81 5.44 -2.84
CA SER A 409 21.90 5.19 -1.91
C SER A 409 23.22 5.76 -2.42
N LEU A 410 23.47 5.67 -3.73
CA LEU A 410 24.63 6.26 -4.39
C LEU A 410 24.69 7.77 -4.16
N PHE A 411 23.61 8.49 -4.46
CA PHE A 411 23.56 9.95 -4.30
C PHE A 411 23.56 10.38 -2.83
N GLN A 412 22.92 9.61 -1.94
CA GLN A 412 23.01 9.83 -0.50
C GLN A 412 24.47 9.75 -0.02
N GLU A 413 25.20 8.73 -0.46
CA GLU A 413 26.60 8.54 -0.09
C GLU A 413 27.52 9.59 -0.72
N MET A 414 27.19 10.09 -1.90
CA MET A 414 27.91 11.15 -2.61
C MET A 414 27.86 12.51 -1.91
N MET A 415 26.86 12.76 -1.05
CA MET A 415 26.77 14.03 -0.30
C MET A 415 27.99 14.30 0.57
N ALA A 416 28.64 13.27 1.10
CA ALA A 416 29.82 13.42 1.96
C ALA A 416 31.08 13.91 1.21
N PRO A 417 31.50 13.29 0.08
CA PRO A 417 32.62 13.82 -0.70
C PRO A 417 32.29 15.18 -1.34
N LEU A 418 31.05 15.44 -1.79
CA LEU A 418 30.68 16.76 -2.32
C LEU A 418 30.88 17.91 -1.33
N LYS A 419 30.80 17.67 -0.02
CA LYS A 419 31.07 18.70 1.00
C LYS A 419 32.55 19.02 1.17
N GLN A 420 33.45 18.12 0.76
CA GLN A 420 34.90 18.27 0.90
C GLN A 420 35.56 18.92 -0.32
N LEU A 421 34.86 18.94 -1.45
CA LEU A 421 35.34 19.48 -2.71
C LEU A 421 34.97 20.96 -2.87
N ASP A 422 35.68 21.66 -3.76
CA ASP A 422 35.35 23.03 -4.17
C ASP A 422 34.34 23.06 -5.34
N GLY A 423 33.96 24.24 -5.82
CA GLY A 423 32.89 24.38 -6.82
C GLY A 423 33.18 23.63 -8.14
N GLY A 424 34.41 23.70 -8.64
CA GLY A 424 34.79 23.03 -9.88
C GLY A 424 34.83 21.50 -9.72
N ASP A 425 35.48 21.04 -8.64
CA ASP A 425 35.60 19.61 -8.37
C ASP A 425 34.25 18.96 -8.01
N LYS A 426 33.29 19.72 -7.45
CA LYS A 426 31.92 19.24 -7.20
C LYS A 426 31.17 18.89 -8.50
N GLU A 427 31.19 19.79 -9.47
CA GLU A 427 30.51 19.56 -10.75
C GLU A 427 31.18 18.44 -11.56
N GLN A 428 32.50 18.33 -11.44
CA GLN A 428 33.24 17.20 -12.01
C GLN A 428 32.85 15.88 -11.33
N LEU A 429 32.75 15.84 -9.99
CA LEU A 429 32.29 14.64 -9.29
C LEU A 429 30.88 14.22 -9.70
N LYS A 430 29.94 15.17 -9.84
CA LYS A 430 28.59 14.88 -10.33
C LYS A 430 28.63 14.23 -11.72
N THR A 431 29.37 14.85 -12.65
CA THR A 431 29.53 14.33 -14.02
C THR A 431 30.12 12.92 -14.03
N ILE A 432 31.15 12.68 -13.22
CA ILE A 432 31.77 11.36 -13.05
C ILE A 432 30.74 10.35 -12.57
N VAL A 433 29.98 10.67 -11.53
CA VAL A 433 28.99 9.75 -10.96
C VAL A 433 27.85 9.49 -11.93
N PHE A 434 27.37 10.51 -12.65
CA PHE A 434 26.32 10.38 -13.65
C PHE A 434 26.75 9.50 -14.82
N ASN A 435 27.93 9.74 -15.40
CA ASN A 435 28.47 8.91 -16.47
C ASN A 435 28.70 7.47 -16.03
N ASN A 436 29.29 7.23 -14.84
CA ASN A 436 29.51 5.87 -14.35
C ASN A 436 28.19 5.13 -14.09
N THR A 437 27.14 5.85 -13.65
CA THR A 437 25.80 5.30 -13.44
C THR A 437 25.12 4.97 -14.76
N MET A 438 25.14 5.92 -15.72
CA MET A 438 24.58 5.78 -17.06
C MET A 438 25.23 4.61 -17.82
N MET A 439 26.56 4.57 -17.84
CA MET A 439 27.36 3.56 -18.54
C MET A 439 27.43 2.21 -17.80
N LYS A 440 26.94 2.14 -16.56
CA LYS A 440 27.09 0.97 -15.67
C LYS A 440 28.54 0.50 -15.55
N ALA A 441 29.49 1.45 -15.63
CA ALA A 441 30.93 1.18 -15.68
C ALA A 441 31.44 0.44 -14.44
N VAL A 442 30.85 0.73 -13.26
CA VAL A 442 31.10 -0.04 -12.03
C VAL A 442 29.78 -0.63 -11.54
N PRO A 443 29.53 -1.95 -11.72
CA PRO A 443 28.26 -2.57 -11.34
C PRO A 443 27.89 -2.42 -9.86
N ASP A 444 28.89 -2.43 -8.97
CA ASP A 444 28.68 -2.18 -7.55
C ASP A 444 28.81 -0.69 -7.23
N GLN A 445 27.67 0.01 -7.29
CA GLN A 445 27.57 1.45 -6.98
C GLN A 445 28.04 1.79 -5.55
N ARG A 446 27.89 0.88 -4.57
CA ARG A 446 28.34 1.11 -3.18
C ARG A 446 29.85 1.06 -3.10
N LYS A 447 30.48 0.08 -3.78
CA LYS A 447 31.94 0.03 -3.91
C LYS A 447 32.45 1.30 -4.61
N PHE A 448 31.84 1.68 -5.73
CA PHE A 448 32.23 2.85 -6.51
C PHE A 448 32.28 4.13 -5.66
N ILE A 449 31.19 4.46 -4.95
CA ILE A 449 31.16 5.69 -4.15
C ILE A 449 32.08 5.64 -2.94
N ARG A 450 32.29 4.45 -2.36
CA ARG A 450 33.26 4.25 -1.28
C ARG A 450 34.69 4.49 -1.77
N ASP A 451 35.01 4.03 -2.97
CA ASP A 451 36.33 4.20 -3.57
C ASP A 451 36.59 5.70 -3.88
N ILE A 452 35.60 6.42 -4.43
CA ILE A 452 35.65 7.89 -4.58
C ILE A 452 35.88 8.59 -3.24
N LYS A 453 35.12 8.22 -2.18
CA LYS A 453 35.32 8.78 -0.83
C LYS A 453 36.76 8.56 -0.35
N GLY A 454 37.34 7.40 -0.65
CA GLY A 454 38.72 7.08 -0.35
C GLY A 454 39.70 8.01 -1.08
N LEU A 455 39.50 8.22 -2.39
CA LEU A 455 40.35 9.11 -3.19
C LEU A 455 40.29 10.56 -2.71
N VAL A 456 39.09 11.07 -2.43
CA VAL A 456 38.86 12.44 -1.92
C VAL A 456 39.48 12.63 -0.54
N LYS A 457 39.25 11.68 0.38
CA LYS A 457 39.80 11.74 1.74
C LYS A 457 41.33 11.78 1.77
N ASN A 458 41.99 11.11 0.82
CA ASN A 458 43.45 11.07 0.74
C ASN A 458 44.05 12.15 -0.20
N ASP A 459 43.23 13.10 -0.67
CA ASP A 459 43.63 14.14 -1.62
C ASP A 459 44.39 13.56 -2.84
N SER A 460 43.81 12.48 -3.39
CA SER A 460 44.40 11.65 -4.46
C SER A 460 43.45 11.48 -5.65
N TYR A 461 42.41 12.31 -5.73
CA TYR A 461 41.34 12.22 -6.72
C TYR A 461 41.64 12.98 -8.02
N ARG A 462 42.56 13.95 -8.02
CA ARG A 462 42.76 14.87 -9.15
C ARG A 462 43.09 14.16 -10.47
N SER A 463 44.05 13.24 -10.46
CA SER A 463 44.41 12.48 -11.67
C SER A 463 43.23 11.64 -12.18
N TYR A 464 42.49 11.01 -11.27
CA TYR A 464 41.28 10.26 -11.62
C TYR A 464 40.20 11.17 -12.23
N PHE A 465 40.03 12.36 -11.67
CA PHE A 465 39.06 13.34 -12.15
C PHE A 465 39.43 13.82 -13.56
N ASP A 466 40.70 14.10 -13.81
CA ASP A 466 41.21 14.52 -15.12
C ASP A 466 41.03 13.40 -16.17
N ASP A 467 41.37 12.16 -15.85
CA ASP A 467 41.16 11.01 -16.74
C ASP A 467 39.67 10.83 -17.08
N GLN A 468 38.80 10.91 -16.08
CA GLN A 468 37.35 10.80 -16.28
C GLN A 468 36.77 11.98 -17.07
N LYS A 469 37.38 13.16 -16.99
CA LYS A 469 36.92 14.33 -17.75
C LYS A 469 37.11 14.13 -19.26
N ILE A 470 38.23 13.54 -19.67
CA ILE A 470 38.50 13.22 -21.07
C ILE A 470 37.42 12.27 -21.60
N LEU A 471 37.15 11.19 -20.87
CA LEU A 471 36.10 10.22 -21.21
C LEU A 471 34.70 10.86 -21.19
N ALA A 472 34.45 11.79 -20.26
CA ALA A 472 33.18 12.51 -20.18
C ALA A 472 32.92 13.46 -21.36
N ASP A 473 33.98 14.03 -21.94
CA ASP A 473 33.87 14.88 -23.13
C ASP A 473 33.58 14.02 -24.38
N GLU A 474 34.26 12.87 -24.52
CA GLU A 474 33.98 11.88 -25.58
C GLU A 474 32.53 11.35 -25.50
N LEU A 475 32.10 10.90 -24.31
CA LEU A 475 30.72 10.45 -24.08
C LEU A 475 29.69 11.52 -24.43
N ARG A 476 29.98 12.79 -24.13
CA ARG A 476 29.05 13.88 -24.41
C ARG A 476 28.87 14.09 -25.91
N GLU A 477 29.95 13.98 -26.69
CA GLU A 477 29.90 14.10 -28.14
C GLU A 477 29.08 12.95 -28.75
N GLU A 478 29.32 11.70 -28.34
CA GLU A 478 28.58 10.55 -28.85
C GLU A 478 27.11 10.56 -28.42
N TYR A 479 26.85 10.78 -27.13
CA TYR A 479 25.50 10.82 -26.57
C TYR A 479 24.69 11.97 -27.16
N SER A 480 25.34 13.03 -27.66
CA SER A 480 24.65 14.15 -28.29
C SER A 480 23.81 13.75 -29.49
N GLN A 481 24.24 12.70 -30.21
CA GLN A 481 23.61 12.20 -31.43
C GLN A 481 22.48 11.19 -31.17
N VAL A 482 22.26 10.80 -29.91
CA VAL A 482 21.24 9.82 -29.52
C VAL A 482 19.90 10.53 -29.29
N GLU A 483 18.87 10.05 -29.97
CA GLU A 483 17.49 10.39 -29.64
C GLU A 483 17.03 9.53 -28.46
N VAL A 484 16.82 10.16 -27.30
CA VAL A 484 16.48 9.48 -26.07
C VAL A 484 14.98 9.63 -25.81
N ARG A 485 14.25 8.52 -25.83
CA ARG A 485 12.81 8.49 -25.54
C ARG A 485 12.49 7.72 -24.27
N SER A 486 13.34 6.76 -23.94
CA SER A 486 13.17 5.86 -22.82
C SER A 486 14.51 5.44 -22.24
N LYS A 487 14.46 4.79 -21.07
CA LYS A 487 15.65 4.16 -20.47
C LYS A 487 16.32 3.15 -21.40
N PHE A 488 15.56 2.47 -22.25
CA PHE A 488 16.11 1.50 -23.20
C PHE A 488 17.14 2.14 -24.13
N ASP A 489 16.90 3.37 -24.58
CA ASP A 489 17.82 4.08 -25.48
C ASP A 489 19.14 4.43 -24.77
N VAL A 490 19.06 4.79 -23.49
CA VAL A 490 20.22 5.07 -22.63
C VAL A 490 21.03 3.80 -22.36
N ASP A 491 20.34 2.70 -22.02
CA ASP A 491 20.98 1.41 -21.77
C ASP A 491 21.64 0.86 -23.05
N LYS A 492 20.98 1.00 -24.20
CA LYS A 492 21.53 0.63 -25.50
C LYS A 492 22.77 1.46 -25.83
N PHE A 493 22.75 2.77 -25.60
CA PHE A 493 23.94 3.60 -25.76
C PHE A 493 25.11 3.13 -24.89
N ALA A 494 24.84 2.74 -23.63
CA ALA A 494 25.87 2.20 -22.74
C ALA A 494 26.44 0.86 -23.25
N GLU A 495 25.59 0.00 -23.82
CA GLU A 495 25.99 -1.27 -24.43
C GLU A 495 26.82 -1.08 -25.70
N ASP A 496 26.41 -0.16 -26.57
CA ASP A 496 27.10 0.17 -27.83
C ASP A 496 28.48 0.81 -27.57
N ASN A 497 28.66 1.51 -26.45
CA ASN A 497 29.90 2.20 -26.06
C ASN A 497 30.60 1.56 -24.85
N LYS A 498 30.54 0.23 -24.77
CA LYS A 498 31.12 -0.54 -23.64
C LYS A 498 32.61 -0.33 -23.45
N THR A 499 33.37 -0.03 -24.51
CA THR A 499 34.81 0.27 -24.43
C THR A 499 35.09 1.48 -23.54
N ILE A 500 34.29 2.54 -23.65
CA ILE A 500 34.42 3.72 -22.79
C ILE A 500 34.12 3.35 -21.33
N ALA A 501 33.10 2.51 -21.08
CA ALA A 501 32.80 2.03 -19.73
C ALA A 501 33.96 1.23 -19.12
N GLU A 502 34.66 0.41 -19.92
CA GLU A 502 35.86 -0.33 -19.50
C GLU A 502 37.03 0.62 -19.17
N GLU A 503 37.24 1.66 -19.97
CA GLU A 503 38.26 2.69 -19.71
C GLU A 503 37.96 3.51 -18.44
N MET A 504 36.68 3.82 -18.21
CA MET A 504 36.24 4.48 -16.98
C MET A 504 36.53 3.62 -15.75
N GLN A 505 36.28 2.31 -15.82
CA GLN A 505 36.62 1.39 -14.74
C GLN A 505 38.13 1.30 -14.54
N GLN A 506 38.90 1.21 -15.62
CA GLN A 506 40.36 1.09 -15.56
C GLN A 506 41.02 2.33 -14.94
N SER A 507 40.52 3.54 -15.23
CA SER A 507 41.08 4.76 -14.63
C SER A 507 40.82 4.82 -13.11
N MET A 508 39.68 4.32 -12.64
CA MET A 508 39.43 4.13 -11.20
C MET A 508 40.44 3.16 -10.57
N GLU A 509 40.68 2.01 -11.21
CA GLU A 509 41.62 1.00 -10.70
C GLU A 509 43.05 1.54 -10.61
N ASN A 510 43.50 2.26 -11.64
CA ASN A 510 44.81 2.92 -11.69
C ASN A 510 44.98 3.96 -10.57
N ALA A 511 43.96 4.77 -10.33
CA ALA A 511 43.96 5.78 -9.27
C ALA A 511 44.01 5.14 -7.88
N LEU A 512 43.25 4.06 -7.65
CA LEU A 512 43.27 3.33 -6.39
C LEU A 512 44.62 2.65 -6.13
N GLN A 513 45.25 2.07 -7.16
CA GLN A 513 46.58 1.46 -7.05
C GLN A 513 47.63 2.52 -6.70
N SER A 514 47.60 3.67 -7.38
CA SER A 514 48.50 4.79 -7.13
C SER A 514 48.33 5.35 -5.71
N THR A 515 47.08 5.47 -5.26
CA THR A 515 46.76 5.91 -3.89
C THR A 515 47.27 4.93 -2.84
N ARG A 516 47.08 3.62 -3.03
CA ARG A 516 47.62 2.59 -2.12
C ARG A 516 49.14 2.68 -2.00
N ALA A 517 49.84 2.87 -3.12
CA ALA A 517 51.29 3.03 -3.12
C ALA A 517 51.72 4.28 -2.34
N LYS A 518 51.02 5.40 -2.50
CA LYS A 518 51.27 6.66 -1.75
C LYS A 518 51.03 6.48 -0.25
N VAL A 519 49.92 5.87 0.14
CA VAL A 519 49.57 5.62 1.56
C VAL A 519 50.59 4.68 2.22
N LEU A 520 50.99 3.60 1.55
CA LEU A 520 52.00 2.67 2.09
C LEU A 520 53.34 3.37 2.35
N LYS A 521 53.77 4.27 1.45
CA LYS A 521 55.00 5.06 1.61
C LYS A 521 54.90 6.08 2.76
N ALA A 522 53.72 6.63 3.04
CA ALA A 522 53.53 7.62 4.10
C ALA A 522 53.40 7.01 5.51
N LYS A 523 53.00 5.73 5.60
CA LYS A 523 52.65 5.06 6.86
C LYS A 523 53.77 5.02 7.92
N PRO A 524 55.05 4.79 7.57
CA PRO A 524 56.13 4.81 8.57
C PRO A 524 56.25 6.16 9.28
N ALA A 525 56.25 7.28 8.54
CA ALA A 525 56.35 8.62 9.09
C ALA A 525 55.12 9.00 9.94
N GLU A 526 53.92 8.59 9.52
CA GLU A 526 52.69 8.78 10.29
C GLU A 526 52.74 8.05 11.65
N ASN A 527 53.20 6.80 11.65
CA ASN A 527 53.35 6.00 12.87
C ASN A 527 54.35 6.64 13.85
N ILE A 528 55.51 7.10 13.36
CA ILE A 528 56.49 7.81 14.19
C ILE A 528 55.87 9.06 14.82
N THR A 529 55.15 9.86 14.01
CA THR A 529 54.49 11.09 14.49
C THR A 529 53.46 10.80 15.60
N LYS A 530 52.65 9.75 15.43
CA LYS A 530 51.68 9.30 16.44
C LYS A 530 52.37 8.85 17.73
N SER A 531 53.44 8.07 17.64
CA SER A 531 54.23 7.64 18.79
C SER A 531 54.80 8.84 19.56
N VAL A 532 55.33 9.86 18.85
CA VAL A 532 55.81 11.09 19.48
C VAL A 532 54.69 11.84 20.21
N SER A 533 53.49 11.91 19.63
CA SER A 533 52.34 12.53 20.31
C SER A 533 51.98 11.81 21.61
N LEU A 534 51.90 10.47 21.57
CA LEU A 534 51.60 9.66 22.76
C LEU A 534 52.63 9.86 23.87
N LEU A 535 53.92 9.99 23.51
CA LEU A 535 54.98 10.27 24.48
C LEU A 535 54.86 11.68 25.09
N LYS A 536 54.38 12.67 24.32
CA LYS A 536 54.15 14.03 24.83
C LYS A 536 52.99 14.13 25.80
N ASP A 537 52.01 13.24 25.71
CA ASP A 537 50.83 13.23 26.58
C ASP A 537 51.11 12.67 27.99
N ILE A 538 52.31 12.17 28.25
CA ILE A 538 52.71 11.63 29.55
C ILE A 538 52.88 12.77 30.58
N ASP A 539 52.00 12.83 31.58
CA ASP A 539 52.12 13.79 32.69
C ASP A 539 53.22 13.37 33.69
N THR A 540 54.41 13.90 33.46
CA THR A 540 55.60 13.65 34.28
C THR A 540 55.46 14.07 35.75
N LYS A 541 54.49 14.93 36.11
CA LYS A 541 54.26 15.34 37.51
C LYS A 541 53.79 14.18 38.38
N ILE A 542 53.09 13.21 37.79
CA ILE A 542 52.54 12.04 38.48
C ILE A 542 53.67 11.11 38.95
N PHE A 543 54.83 11.12 38.29
CA PHE A 543 55.96 10.25 38.64
C PHE A 543 56.41 10.43 40.08
N SER A 544 56.32 11.63 40.64
CA SER A 544 56.66 11.88 42.06
C SER A 544 55.80 11.08 43.05
N LYS A 545 54.59 10.68 42.66
CA LYS A 545 53.58 10.01 43.49
C LYS A 545 53.49 8.49 43.28
N LEU A 546 54.21 7.95 42.31
CA LEU A 546 54.19 6.52 41.97
C LEU A 546 55.06 5.67 42.92
N GLN A 547 54.68 4.41 43.12
CA GLN A 547 55.47 3.46 43.90
C GLN A 547 56.74 3.05 43.14
N ARG A 548 57.73 2.51 43.86
CA ARG A 548 59.02 2.10 43.27
C ARG A 548 58.85 1.06 42.16
N LYS A 549 57.88 0.16 42.29
CA LYS A 549 57.55 -0.86 41.28
C LYS A 549 57.06 -0.22 39.98
N ASP A 550 56.06 0.65 40.07
CA ASP A 550 55.47 1.33 38.89
C ASP A 550 56.49 2.21 38.17
N LYS A 551 57.42 2.83 38.91
CA LYS A 551 58.53 3.59 38.32
C LYS A 551 59.50 2.72 37.53
N ALA A 552 59.80 1.53 38.04
CA ALA A 552 60.66 0.58 37.35
C ALA A 552 60.00 0.10 36.05
N GLU A 553 58.70 -0.25 36.10
CA GLU A 553 57.94 -0.64 34.91
C GLU A 553 57.91 0.45 33.82
N ILE A 554 57.80 1.73 34.21
CA ILE A 554 57.86 2.86 33.26
C ILE A 554 59.27 3.01 32.66
N LEU A 555 60.33 2.86 33.46
CA LEU A 555 61.71 2.95 32.98
C LEU A 555 62.03 1.83 32.00
N ASP A 556 61.68 0.58 32.34
CA ASP A 556 61.86 -0.57 31.47
C ASP A 556 61.17 -0.35 30.10
N GLY A 557 59.95 0.22 30.11
CA GLY A 557 59.23 0.56 28.89
C GLY A 557 59.87 1.69 28.07
N LEU A 558 60.50 2.67 28.72
CA LEU A 558 61.25 3.74 28.01
C LEU A 558 62.56 3.21 27.41
N ASP A 559 63.22 2.28 28.09
CA ASP A 559 64.43 1.61 27.58
C ASP A 559 64.08 0.74 26.36
N GLU A 560 62.99 -0.01 26.41
CA GLU A 560 62.48 -0.78 25.26
C GLU A 560 62.15 0.12 24.07
N LEU A 561 61.45 1.25 24.31
CA LEU A 561 61.17 2.24 23.27
C LEU A 561 62.45 2.81 22.66
N SER A 562 63.46 3.10 23.47
CA SER A 562 64.75 3.62 23.01
C SER A 562 65.46 2.62 22.12
N GLN A 563 65.47 1.33 22.49
CA GLN A 563 66.05 0.26 21.66
C GLN A 563 65.34 0.16 20.31
N ILE A 564 64.00 0.16 20.30
CA ILE A 564 63.21 0.10 19.06
C ILE A 564 63.51 1.30 18.16
N VAL A 565 63.66 2.50 18.72
CA VAL A 565 63.99 3.72 17.97
C VAL A 565 65.38 3.62 17.34
N GLU A 566 66.37 3.13 18.08
CA GLU A 566 67.72 2.92 17.54
C GLU A 566 67.76 1.85 16.45
N ASP A 567 67.02 0.74 16.61
CA ASP A 567 66.91 -0.30 15.59
C ASP A 567 66.30 0.25 14.28
N ILE A 568 65.22 1.03 14.38
CA ILE A 568 64.59 1.69 13.22
C ILE A 568 65.55 2.69 12.58
N ARG A 569 66.33 3.42 13.37
CA ARG A 569 67.31 4.40 12.88
C ARG A 569 68.44 3.72 12.11
N SER A 570 68.99 2.62 12.62
CA SER A 570 70.03 1.83 11.93
C SER A 570 69.55 1.35 10.57
N GLN A 571 68.31 0.87 10.47
CA GLN A 571 67.73 0.42 9.19
C GLN A 571 67.57 1.55 8.17
N ILE A 572 67.41 2.81 8.60
CA ILE A 572 67.35 3.97 7.71
C ILE A 572 68.76 4.39 7.27
N ASP A 573 69.73 4.37 8.20
CA ASP A 573 71.11 4.78 7.92
C ASP A 573 71.88 3.75 7.05
N GLU A 574 71.41 2.50 6.96
CA GLU A 574 71.93 1.44 6.09
C GLU A 574 71.43 1.49 4.63
N LEU A 575 70.45 2.35 4.33
CA LEU A 575 69.86 2.56 2.99
C LEU A 575 70.52 3.76 2.28
#